data_AF-A0A2G5SFQ8-F1
#
_entry.id   AF-A0A2G5SFQ8-F1
#
_cell.length_a   1.000
_cell.length_b   1.000
_cell.length_c   1.000
_cell.angle_alpha   90.00
_cell.angle_beta   90.00
_cell.angle_gamma   90.00
#
_symmetry.space_group_name_H-M   'P 1'
#
loop_
_entity.id
_entity.type
_entity.pdbx_description
1 polymer ?
#
loop_
_entity_poly.entity_id
_entity_poly.type
_entity_poly.pdbx_seq_one_letter_code
_entity_poly.pdbx_strand_id
1 'polypeptide(L)'
;MAKRASTESVAQIIDEAKRMAVTFQMKEFTDRAARELKKPTRQLKCKFCFDGHHTSECQNIPQAEKMAIAIQKKLCLTCHSPAFHLPVNCRGLRQNHLLCQGKICGKNREYHHNSICNKKEHTTNPQTMSKIPEVDDIQQE
;
A
#
# COMPACT_ATOMS: atom_id res chain seq x y z
N MET A 1 -46.54 26.80 -39.12
CA MET A 1 -45.30 27.29 -39.77
C MET A 1 -44.30 27.63 -38.68
N ALA A 2 -43.27 26.80 -38.46
CA ALA A 2 -42.23 27.08 -37.46
C ALA A 2 -41.27 28.15 -37.99
N LYS A 3 -41.17 29.29 -37.29
CA LYS A 3 -40.16 30.34 -37.56
C LYS A 3 -38.77 29.72 -37.38
N ARG A 4 -37.97 29.65 -38.46
CA ARG A 4 -36.55 29.26 -38.39
C ARG A 4 -35.83 30.31 -37.52
N ALA A 5 -35.10 29.85 -36.49
CA ALA A 5 -34.29 30.73 -35.66
C ALA A 5 -33.31 31.52 -36.54
N SER A 6 -33.10 32.80 -36.24
CA SER A 6 -32.16 33.63 -36.99
C SER A 6 -30.75 33.06 -36.82
N THR A 7 -29.96 33.04 -37.91
CA THR A 7 -28.58 32.55 -37.90
C THR A 7 -27.71 33.26 -36.85
N GLU A 8 -28.02 34.52 -36.57
CA GLU A 8 -27.39 35.32 -35.51
C GLU A 8 -27.68 34.79 -34.10
N SER A 9 -28.92 34.35 -33.82
CA SER A 9 -29.26 33.73 -32.53
C SER A 9 -28.55 32.40 -32.32
N VAL A 10 -28.38 31.60 -33.38
CA VAL A 10 -27.65 30.33 -33.31
C VAL A 10 -26.16 30.56 -33.01
N ALA A 11 -25.55 31.58 -33.61
CA ALA A 11 -24.15 31.93 -33.35
C ALA A 11 -23.92 32.38 -31.90
N GLN A 12 -24.82 33.20 -31.35
CA GLN A 12 -24.75 33.64 -29.94
C GLN A 12 -24.87 32.44 -28.98
N ILE A 13 -25.78 31.51 -29.25
CA ILE A 13 -25.95 30.28 -28.45
C ILE A 13 -24.66 29.43 -28.48
N ILE A 14 -24.02 29.31 -29.65
CA ILE A 14 -22.78 28.54 -29.79
C ILE A 14 -21.64 29.19 -28.99
N ASP A 15 -21.50 30.51 -29.04
CA ASP A 15 -20.44 31.20 -28.31
C ASP A 15 -20.66 31.20 -26.80
N GLU A 16 -21.91 31.29 -26.36
CA GLU A 16 -22.26 31.11 -24.94
C GLU A 16 -22.01 29.66 -24.48
N ALA A 17 -22.34 28.66 -25.30
CA ALA A 17 -22.05 27.25 -25.02
C ALA A 17 -20.53 27.00 -24.90
N LYS A 18 -19.70 27.63 -25.75
CA LYS A 18 -18.23 27.53 -25.62
C LYS A 18 -17.73 28.16 -24.32
N ARG A 19 -18.25 29.34 -23.94
CA ARG A 19 -17.89 29.98 -22.66
C ARG A 19 -18.27 29.09 -21.48
N MET A 20 -19.47 28.50 -21.50
CA MET A 20 -19.90 27.56 -20.47
C MET A 20 -19.05 26.27 -20.43
N ALA A 21 -18.60 25.77 -21.58
CA ALA A 21 -17.72 24.61 -21.63
C ALA A 21 -16.37 24.88 -20.97
N VAL A 22 -15.76 26.05 -21.23
CA VAL A 22 -14.49 26.46 -20.60
C VAL A 22 -14.65 26.63 -19.10
N THR A 23 -15.73 27.28 -18.64
CA THR A 23 -15.97 27.46 -17.20
C THR A 23 -16.22 26.14 -16.50
N PHE A 24 -16.91 25.19 -17.14
CA PHE A 24 -17.12 23.85 -16.60
C PHE A 24 -15.80 23.09 -16.45
N GLN A 25 -14.93 23.13 -17.46
CA GLN A 25 -13.60 22.52 -17.38
C GLN A 25 -12.76 23.15 -16.26
N MET A 26 -12.71 24.48 -16.17
CA MET A 26 -11.98 25.17 -15.10
C MET A 26 -12.52 24.79 -13.72
N LYS A 27 -13.85 24.70 -13.58
CA LYS A 27 -14.49 24.26 -12.34
C LYS A 27 -14.07 22.82 -11.96
N GLU A 28 -14.01 21.91 -12.93
CA GLU A 28 -13.56 20.54 -12.68
C GLU A 28 -12.11 20.50 -12.17
N PHE A 29 -11.22 21.28 -12.78
CA PHE A 29 -9.84 21.41 -12.32
C PHE A 29 -9.76 21.98 -10.90
N THR A 30 -10.49 23.05 -10.60
CA THR A 30 -10.51 23.65 -9.26
C THR A 30 -11.10 22.71 -8.22
N ASP A 31 -12.16 21.98 -8.56
CA ASP A 31 -12.79 21.03 -7.66
C ASP A 31 -11.86 19.85 -7.38
N ARG A 32 -11.10 19.38 -8.38
CA ARG A 32 -10.09 18.33 -8.21
C ARG A 32 -8.95 18.79 -7.31
N ALA A 33 -8.39 19.98 -7.58
CA ALA A 33 -7.34 20.57 -6.75
C ALA A 33 -7.79 20.78 -5.30
N ALA A 34 -9.02 21.28 -5.10
CA ALA A 34 -9.60 21.45 -3.76
C ALA A 34 -9.79 20.13 -3.01
N ARG A 35 -10.17 19.04 -3.71
CA ARG A 35 -10.27 17.69 -3.11
C ARG A 35 -8.91 17.13 -2.73
N GLU A 36 -7.88 17.37 -3.53
CA GLU A 36 -6.51 16.93 -3.23
C GLU A 36 -5.94 17.66 -2.01
N LEU A 37 -6.14 18.98 -1.92
CA LEU A 37 -5.74 19.78 -0.74
C LEU A 37 -6.46 19.34 0.54
N LYS A 38 -7.74 18.94 0.42
CA LYS A 38 -8.54 18.44 1.55
C LYS A 38 -8.31 16.96 1.86
N LYS A 39 -7.53 16.24 1.05
CA LYS A 39 -7.31 14.80 1.26
C LYS A 39 -6.50 14.62 2.54
N PRO A 40 -7.04 13.99 3.59
CA PRO A 40 -6.29 13.79 4.81
C PRO A 40 -5.09 12.89 4.51
N THR A 41 -3.88 13.39 4.76
CA THR A 41 -2.66 12.58 4.71
C THR A 41 -2.77 11.54 5.82
N ARG A 42 -3.05 10.29 5.45
CA ARG A 42 -3.06 9.18 6.41
C ARG A 42 -1.62 8.96 6.89
N GLN A 43 -1.29 9.50 8.05
CA GLN A 43 -0.01 9.23 8.69
C GLN A 43 0.09 7.72 8.97
N LEU A 44 1.17 7.10 8.51
CA LEU A 44 1.45 5.70 8.78
C LEU A 44 1.77 5.58 10.29
N LYS A 45 0.83 4.99 11.04
CA LYS A 45 1.01 4.71 12.46
C LYS A 45 1.13 3.20 12.67
N CYS A 46 2.13 2.81 13.45
CA CYS A 46 2.32 1.42 13.86
C CYS A 46 1.08 0.91 14.61
N LYS A 47 0.58 -0.28 14.27
CA LYS A 47 -0.60 -0.84 14.95
C LYS A 47 -0.28 -1.38 16.35
N PHE A 48 0.99 -1.59 16.65
CA PHE A 48 1.47 -2.06 17.94
C PHE A 48 1.61 -0.92 18.94
N CYS A 49 2.45 0.08 18.67
CA CYS A 49 2.75 1.18 19.59
C CYS A 49 2.22 2.56 19.15
N PHE A 50 1.59 2.67 17.97
CA PHE A 50 1.02 3.93 17.43
C PHE A 50 2.02 5.02 17.03
N ASP A 51 3.32 4.72 17.07
CA ASP A 51 4.37 5.62 16.58
C ASP A 51 4.48 5.64 15.04
N GLY A 52 5.24 6.61 14.52
CA GLY A 52 5.44 6.85 13.09
C GLY A 52 6.41 5.89 12.40
N HIS A 53 6.13 4.58 12.44
CA HIS A 53 6.91 3.56 11.71
C HIS A 53 6.01 2.43 11.20
N HIS A 54 6.57 1.56 10.35
CA HIS A 54 5.84 0.42 9.83
C HIS A 54 5.72 -0.69 10.88
N THR A 55 4.53 -1.30 11.00
CA THR A 55 4.22 -2.26 12.07
C THR A 55 5.17 -3.46 12.15
N SER A 56 5.75 -3.90 11.03
CA SER A 56 6.73 -5.00 11.02
C SER A 56 8.07 -4.63 11.66
N GLU A 57 8.44 -3.35 11.69
CA GLU A 57 9.71 -2.83 12.19
C GLU A 57 9.61 -2.37 13.65
N CYS A 58 8.47 -2.61 14.30
CA CYS A 58 8.24 -2.16 15.67
C CYS A 58 9.21 -2.83 16.66
N GLN A 59 10.05 -2.03 17.31
CA GLN A 59 10.97 -2.46 18.38
C GLN A 59 10.45 -2.13 19.78
N ASN A 60 9.42 -1.28 19.89
CA ASN A 60 8.87 -0.83 21.17
C ASN A 60 8.16 -1.95 21.94
N ILE A 61 7.66 -2.98 21.24
CA ILE A 61 7.00 -4.13 21.86
C ILE A 61 7.95 -5.33 21.86
N PRO A 62 8.11 -6.03 23.00
CA PRO A 62 8.88 -7.27 23.05
C PRO A 62 8.36 -8.29 22.04
N GLN A 63 9.26 -8.96 21.34
CA GLN A 63 8.91 -9.96 20.32
C GLN A 63 7.94 -11.03 20.86
N ALA A 64 8.08 -11.38 22.15
CA ALA A 64 7.26 -12.38 22.79
C ALA A 64 5.79 -12.01 22.94
N GLU A 65 5.50 -10.73 23.04
CA GLU A 65 4.17 -10.22 23.26
C GLU A 65 3.47 -9.81 21.97
N LYS A 66 4.23 -9.60 20.88
CA LYS A 66 3.68 -9.15 19.58
C LYS A 66 2.56 -10.04 19.07
N MET A 67 2.70 -11.36 19.20
CA MET A 67 1.67 -12.31 18.76
C MET A 67 0.38 -12.17 19.59
N ALA A 68 0.51 -12.10 20.93
CA ALA A 68 -0.62 -11.95 21.83
C ALA A 68 -1.35 -10.61 21.59
N ILE A 69 -0.58 -9.53 21.41
CA ILE A 69 -1.12 -8.19 21.14
C ILE A 69 -1.80 -8.13 19.77
N ALA A 70 -1.24 -8.81 18.75
CA ALA A 70 -1.87 -8.89 17.44
C ALA A 70 -3.26 -9.55 17.52
N ILE A 71 -3.39 -10.63 18.28
CA ILE A 71 -4.67 -11.30 18.52
C ILE A 71 -5.63 -10.38 19.28
N GLN A 72 -5.16 -9.76 20.38
CA GLN A 72 -5.96 -8.86 21.21
C GLN A 72 -6.49 -7.65 20.42
N LYS A 73 -5.65 -7.06 19.57
CA LYS A 73 -6.00 -5.92 18.71
C LYS A 73 -6.72 -6.32 17.43
N LYS A 74 -7.06 -7.61 17.26
CA LYS A 74 -7.71 -8.17 16.06
C LYS A 74 -6.96 -7.76 14.79
N LEU A 75 -5.64 -7.94 14.78
CA LEU A 75 -4.79 -7.74 13.62
C LEU A 75 -4.60 -9.07 12.90
N CYS A 76 -4.57 -9.03 11.58
CA CYS A 76 -4.24 -10.19 10.78
C CYS A 76 -2.77 -10.53 11.01
N LEU A 77 -2.50 -11.79 11.36
CA LEU A 77 -1.17 -12.25 11.71
C LEU A 77 -0.21 -12.25 10.52
N THR A 78 -0.70 -12.24 9.27
CA THR A 78 0.14 -12.26 8.07
C THR A 78 0.43 -10.87 7.50
N CYS A 79 -0.48 -9.90 7.65
CA CYS A 79 -0.33 -8.57 7.04
C CYS A 79 -0.40 -7.40 8.02
N HIS A 80 -0.60 -7.67 9.32
CA HIS A 80 -0.78 -6.68 10.39
C HIS A 80 -1.88 -5.63 10.18
N SER A 81 -2.70 -5.80 9.14
CA SER A 81 -3.88 -4.98 8.92
C SER A 81 -5.01 -5.44 9.84
N PRO A 82 -5.99 -4.59 10.15
CA PRO A 82 -7.17 -5.01 10.91
C PRO A 82 -7.81 -6.25 10.27
N ALA A 83 -8.10 -7.26 11.11
CA ALA A 83 -8.52 -8.60 10.72
C ALA A 83 -10.00 -8.67 10.26
N PHE A 84 -10.39 -7.79 9.34
CA PHE A 84 -11.68 -7.87 8.65
C PHE A 84 -11.61 -8.79 7.42
N HIS A 85 -10.77 -9.82 7.45
CA HIS A 85 -10.62 -10.77 6.35
C HIS A 85 -10.15 -12.14 6.85
N LEU A 86 -10.58 -13.18 6.13
CA LEU A 86 -10.09 -14.55 6.33
C LEU A 86 -8.63 -14.66 5.84
N PRO A 87 -7.77 -15.49 6.47
CA PRO A 87 -6.38 -15.69 6.04
C PRO A 87 -6.24 -16.04 4.55
N VAL A 88 -7.17 -16.84 4.02
CA VAL A 88 -7.22 -17.25 2.60
C VAL A 88 -7.39 -16.04 1.66
N ASN A 89 -8.10 -15.01 2.10
CA ASN A 89 -8.34 -13.78 1.34
C ASN A 89 -7.30 -12.69 1.64
N CYS A 90 -6.30 -12.99 2.47
CA CYS A 90 -5.28 -12.02 2.84
C CYS A 90 -4.35 -11.75 1.65
N ARG A 91 -4.24 -10.48 1.24
CA ARG A 91 -3.25 -10.06 0.24
C ARG A 91 -1.81 -10.34 0.69
N GLY A 92 -1.55 -10.27 2.00
CA GLY A 92 -0.24 -10.59 2.58
C GLY A 92 0.14 -12.06 2.42
N LEU A 93 -0.82 -12.98 2.23
CA LEU A 93 -0.51 -14.38 1.95
C LEU A 93 0.19 -14.57 0.60
N ARG A 94 -0.01 -13.65 -0.36
CA ARG A 94 0.71 -13.66 -1.65
C ARG A 94 2.19 -13.23 -1.49
N GLN A 95 2.54 -12.61 -0.37
CA GLN A 95 3.88 -12.12 -0.08
C GLN A 95 4.64 -13.16 0.76
N ASN A 96 4.92 -14.32 0.16
CA ASN A 96 5.57 -15.46 0.85
C ASN A 96 6.91 -15.11 1.52
N HIS A 97 7.64 -14.12 0.99
CA HIS A 97 8.91 -13.65 1.56
C HIS A 97 8.75 -12.91 2.91
N LEU A 98 7.55 -12.41 3.21
CA LEU A 98 7.24 -11.74 4.48
C LEU A 98 6.67 -12.70 5.54
N LEU A 99 6.32 -13.93 5.15
CA LEU A 99 5.78 -14.93 6.05
C LEU A 99 6.90 -15.63 6.81
N CYS A 100 6.58 -16.10 8.01
CA CYS A 100 7.47 -16.95 8.77
C CYS A 100 7.71 -18.28 8.03
N GLN A 101 8.97 -18.61 7.80
CA GLN A 101 9.42 -19.86 7.17
C GLN A 101 9.94 -20.89 8.19
N GLY A 102 9.78 -20.62 9.49
CA GLY A 102 10.20 -21.55 10.53
C GLY A 102 9.47 -22.89 10.40
N LYS A 103 10.22 -23.99 10.35
CA LYS A 103 9.66 -25.35 10.19
C LYS A 103 8.65 -25.69 11.29
N ILE A 104 8.87 -25.18 12.50
CA ILE A 104 7.99 -25.38 13.65
C ILE A 104 6.63 -24.69 13.42
N CYS A 105 6.63 -23.50 12.83
CA CYS A 105 5.44 -22.71 12.55
C CYS A 105 4.64 -23.29 11.37
N GLY A 106 5.34 -23.74 10.32
CA GLY A 106 4.72 -24.38 9.15
C GLY A 106 3.99 -25.68 9.50
N LYS A 107 4.54 -26.49 10.40
CA LYS A 107 3.92 -27.77 10.84
C LYS A 107 2.56 -27.58 11.51
N ASN A 108 2.37 -26.49 12.27
CA ASN A 108 1.11 -26.20 12.96
C ASN A 108 0.09 -25.45 12.09
N ARG A 109 0.39 -25.19 10.81
CA ARG A 109 -0.42 -24.32 9.92
C ARG A 109 -0.62 -22.90 10.49
N GLU A 110 0.30 -22.44 11.35
CA GLU A 110 0.28 -21.10 11.94
C GLU A 110 0.93 -20.11 10.96
N TYR A 111 0.18 -19.68 9.92
CA TYR A 111 0.67 -18.67 8.99
C TYR A 111 0.69 -17.29 9.64
N HIS A 112 1.89 -16.72 9.80
CA HIS A 112 2.09 -15.39 10.35
C HIS A 112 3.26 -14.68 9.68
N HIS A 113 3.33 -13.37 9.87
CA HIS A 113 4.41 -12.53 9.39
C HIS A 113 5.69 -12.83 10.15
N ASN A 114 6.83 -12.79 9.45
CA ASN A 114 8.13 -13.10 10.02
C ASN A 114 8.45 -12.25 11.27
N SER A 115 8.14 -10.96 11.20
CA SER A 115 8.40 -9.99 12.28
C SER A 115 7.61 -10.20 13.58
N ILE A 116 6.65 -11.12 13.64
CA ILE A 116 5.91 -11.46 14.88
C ILE A 116 6.20 -12.89 15.35
N CYS A 117 7.03 -13.64 14.63
CA CYS A 117 7.44 -14.96 15.03
C CYS A 117 8.28 -14.87 16.31
N ASN A 118 7.94 -15.71 17.29
CA ASN A 118 8.64 -15.75 18.57
C ASN A 118 9.68 -16.89 18.65
N LYS A 119 9.57 -17.86 17.73
CA LYS A 119 10.39 -19.08 17.71
C LYS A 119 11.64 -18.81 16.88
N LYS A 120 12.79 -18.64 17.54
CA LYS A 120 14.10 -18.29 16.95
C LYS A 120 14.78 -19.43 16.17
N GLU A 121 14.06 -20.17 15.34
CA GLU A 121 14.70 -21.01 14.31
C GLU A 121 14.54 -20.36 12.94
N HIS A 122 15.10 -19.16 12.81
CA HIS A 122 15.47 -18.65 11.50
C HIS A 122 16.74 -19.37 11.11
N THR A 123 16.60 -20.52 10.43
CA THR A 123 17.67 -21.00 9.57
C THR A 123 17.84 -19.96 8.47
N THR A 124 18.70 -18.97 8.73
CA THR A 124 19.30 -18.16 7.68
C THR A 124 19.90 -19.13 6.68
N ASN A 125 19.37 -19.16 5.46
CA ASN A 125 20.16 -19.59 4.32
C ASN A 125 20.76 -18.31 3.72
N PRO A 126 22.02 -17.94 4.04
CA PRO A 126 22.65 -16.75 3.48
C PRO A 126 23.16 -17.08 2.08
N GLN A 127 22.28 -17.31 1.11
CA GLN A 127 22.68 -17.51 -0.29
C GLN A 127 21.68 -16.87 -1.24
N THR A 128 21.66 -15.55 -1.25
CA THR A 128 21.54 -14.73 -2.47
C THR A 128 22.04 -13.31 -2.16
N MET A 129 23.29 -13.22 -1.70
CA MET A 129 24.11 -12.05 -2.03
C MET A 129 24.79 -12.43 -3.34
N SER A 130 24.17 -12.08 -4.46
CA SER A 130 24.79 -12.15 -5.76
C SER A 130 25.97 -11.18 -5.76
N LYS A 131 27.14 -11.66 -5.33
CA LYS A 131 28.42 -11.05 -5.68
C LYS A 131 28.48 -11.05 -7.20
N ILE A 132 28.28 -9.89 -7.80
CA ILE A 132 28.77 -9.62 -9.15
C ILE A 132 30.30 -9.64 -9.00
N PRO A 133 31.04 -10.56 -9.63
CA PRO A 133 32.49 -10.42 -9.68
C PRO A 133 32.82 -9.21 -10.55
N GLU A 134 33.60 -8.29 -9.97
CA GLU A 134 34.32 -7.25 -10.71
C GLU A 134 35.17 -7.93 -11.79
N VAL A 135 35.03 -7.43 -13.02
CA VAL A 135 35.86 -7.84 -14.16
C VAL A 135 37.05 -6.89 -14.18
N ASP A 136 38.16 -7.33 -13.60
CA ASP A 136 39.47 -6.73 -13.82
C ASP A 136 40.26 -7.56 -14.85
N ASP A 137 41.08 -6.84 -15.61
CA ASP A 137 42.15 -7.29 -16.51
C ASP A 137 41.79 -7.78 -17.92
N ILE A 138 41.73 -6.82 -18.85
CA ILE A 138 42.26 -7.02 -20.22
C ILE A 138 43.51 -6.15 -20.33
N GLN A 139 44.67 -6.74 -20.05
CA GLN A 139 45.96 -6.26 -20.52
C GLN A 139 46.39 -7.07 -21.75
N GLN A 140 46.65 -6.33 -22.83
CA GLN A 140 47.76 -6.48 -23.78
C GLN A 140 48.01 -7.84 -24.44
N GLU A 141 47.80 -7.90 -25.76
CA GLU A 141 48.88 -8.12 -26.74
C GLU A 141 48.65 -7.22 -27.97
#